data_AF-A0A856MDF4-F1
#
_entry.id   AF-A0A856MDF4-F1
#
_cell.length_a   1.000
_cell.length_b   1.000
_cell.length_c   1.000
_cell.angle_alpha   90.00
_cell.angle_beta   90.00
_cell.angle_gamma   90.00
#
_symmetry.space_group_name_H-M   'P 1'
#
loop_
_entity.id
_entity.type
_entity.pdbx_description
1 polymer ?
#
loop_
_entity_poly.entity_id
_entity_poly.type
_entity_poly.pdbx_seq_one_letter_code
_entity_poly.pdbx_strand_id
1 'polypeptide(L)'
;MEAEDIKPWLFQVEPLEGESLSHFLGRFRRANELTPTGLGKAAGLGGAIARWEKFRFNPPPSRQQLEALATVVGVDADRLEQMLPPAGVGMKIEPIRLCAACYAQSPCHKIKWQFKVTQGCASHNLSLLSECPNCGARFKVPALWMDGWCHRCFLNFVEMVGYQKLV
;
A
#
# COMPACT_ATOMS: atom_id res chain seq x y z
N MET A 1 -4.92 -34.99 25.25
CA MET A 1 -4.05 -34.00 24.57
C MET A 1 -4.96 -33.16 23.73
N GLU A 2 -5.25 -31.95 24.17
CA GLU A 2 -5.89 -30.97 23.29
C GLU A 2 -4.95 -30.75 22.10
N ALA A 3 -5.50 -30.77 20.89
CA ALA A 3 -4.73 -30.46 19.70
C ALA A 3 -4.23 -29.02 19.87
N GLU A 4 -2.92 -28.83 19.96
CA GLU A 4 -2.32 -27.51 19.88
C GLU A 4 -2.78 -26.90 18.54
N ASP A 5 -3.61 -25.85 18.62
CA ASP A 5 -4.11 -25.12 17.47
C ASP A 5 -2.91 -24.72 16.60
N ILE A 6 -2.86 -25.29 15.39
CA ILE A 6 -1.81 -25.02 14.42
C ILE A 6 -1.83 -23.51 14.15
N LYS A 7 -0.82 -22.80 14.68
CA LYS A 7 -0.67 -21.36 14.45
C LYS A 7 -0.67 -21.09 12.95
N PRO A 8 -1.30 -20.00 12.49
CA PRO A 8 -1.22 -19.62 11.09
C PRO A 8 0.25 -19.55 10.68
N TRP A 9 0.65 -20.36 9.71
CA TRP A 9 2.02 -20.45 9.17
C TRP A 9 2.49 -19.12 8.53
N LEU A 10 1.63 -18.09 8.54
CA LEU A 10 1.88 -16.79 7.98
C LEU A 10 2.37 -15.82 9.05
N PHE A 11 3.50 -15.19 8.78
CA PHE A 11 3.97 -14.03 9.50
C PHE A 11 2.92 -12.93 9.46
N GLN A 12 2.54 -12.47 10.64
CA GLN A 12 1.64 -11.34 10.81
C GLN A 12 2.39 -10.06 10.48
N VAL A 13 1.74 -9.17 9.72
CA VAL A 13 2.30 -7.87 9.35
C VAL A 13 1.36 -6.80 9.87
N GLU A 14 1.84 -5.98 10.79
CA GLU A 14 1.06 -4.88 11.34
C GLU A 14 0.87 -3.76 10.29
N PRO A 15 -0.38 -3.30 10.06
CA PRO A 15 -0.63 -2.18 9.17
C PRO A 15 -0.24 -0.84 9.78
N LEU A 16 0.45 -0.03 8.99
CA LEU A 16 0.88 1.30 9.42
C LEU A 16 -0.27 2.32 9.29
N GLU A 17 -0.25 3.36 10.11
CA GLU A 17 -1.31 4.38 10.10
C GLU A 17 -1.45 5.03 8.71
N GLY A 18 -2.68 5.07 8.19
CA GLY A 18 -2.97 5.65 6.87
C GLY A 18 -2.31 4.93 5.67
N GLU A 19 -1.73 3.75 5.89
CA GLU A 19 -1.15 2.90 4.83
C GLU A 19 -2.21 2.56 3.79
N SER A 20 -1.82 2.56 2.52
CA SER A 20 -2.70 2.12 1.44
C SER A 20 -2.75 0.60 1.34
N LEU A 21 -3.91 0.05 0.94
CA LEU A 21 -4.10 -1.40 0.84
C LEU A 21 -3.08 -2.05 -0.10
N SER A 22 -2.74 -1.37 -1.20
CA SER A 22 -1.70 -1.80 -2.13
C SER A 22 -0.35 -2.05 -1.43
N HIS A 23 0.11 -1.11 -0.62
CA HIS A 23 1.40 -1.21 0.06
C HIS A 23 1.39 -2.31 1.14
N PHE A 24 0.32 -2.35 1.93
CA PHE A 24 0.11 -3.37 2.96
C PHE A 24 0.15 -4.78 2.35
N LEU A 25 -0.64 -5.04 1.30
CA LEU A 25 -0.65 -6.34 0.61
C LEU A 25 0.73 -6.73 0.07
N GLY A 26 1.47 -5.77 -0.49
CA GLY A 26 2.84 -6.01 -0.94
C GLY A 26 3.78 -6.43 0.20
N ARG A 27 3.72 -5.76 1.35
CA ARG A 27 4.49 -6.12 2.55
C ARG A 27 4.12 -7.50 3.07
N PHE A 28 2.82 -7.76 3.24
CA PHE A 28 2.31 -9.04 3.72
C PHE A 28 2.77 -10.19 2.83
N ARG A 29 2.65 -10.02 1.51
CA ARG A 29 3.09 -11.05 0.57
C ARG A 29 4.58 -11.30 0.60
N ARG A 30 5.41 -10.26 0.70
CA ARG A 30 6.87 -10.44 0.78
C ARG A 30 7.29 -11.15 2.05
N ALA A 31 6.69 -10.80 3.19
CA ALA A 31 6.96 -11.46 4.47
C ALA A 31 6.59 -12.95 4.46
N ASN A 32 5.66 -13.35 3.60
CA ASN A 32 5.11 -14.71 3.51
C ASN A 32 5.44 -15.43 2.20
N GLU A 33 6.33 -14.89 1.37
CA GLU A 33 6.72 -15.43 0.06
C GLU A 33 5.52 -15.75 -0.87
N LEU A 34 4.45 -14.95 -0.78
CA LEU A 34 3.22 -15.16 -1.53
C LEU A 34 3.22 -14.39 -2.86
N THR A 35 2.66 -15.03 -3.89
CA THR A 35 2.22 -14.34 -5.10
C THR A 35 0.83 -13.70 -4.89
N PRO A 36 0.42 -12.70 -5.68
CA PRO A 36 -0.95 -12.17 -5.62
C PRO A 36 -2.01 -13.26 -5.82
N THR A 37 -1.74 -14.22 -6.71
CA THR A 37 -2.60 -15.38 -6.94
C THR A 37 -2.64 -16.32 -5.73
N GLY A 38 -1.50 -16.56 -5.08
CA GLY A 38 -1.42 -17.37 -3.86
C GLY A 38 -2.26 -16.78 -2.73
N LEU A 39 -2.10 -15.48 -2.47
CA LEU A 39 -2.93 -14.78 -1.48
C LEU A 39 -4.41 -14.75 -1.88
N GLY A 40 -4.71 -14.52 -3.17
CA GLY A 40 -6.08 -14.56 -3.68
C GLY A 40 -6.74 -15.93 -3.52
N LYS A 41 -5.99 -17.02 -3.69
CA LYS A 41 -6.46 -18.38 -3.44
C LYS A 41 -6.71 -18.61 -1.95
N ALA A 42 -5.78 -18.22 -1.09
CA ALA A 42 -5.91 -18.37 0.36
C ALA A 42 -7.13 -17.63 0.92
N ALA A 43 -7.42 -16.43 0.42
CA ALA A 43 -8.57 -15.63 0.86
C ALA A 43 -9.87 -15.93 0.11
N GLY A 44 -9.87 -16.83 -0.90
CA GLY A 44 -11.04 -17.06 -1.75
C GLY A 44 -11.43 -15.86 -2.64
N LEU A 45 -10.51 -14.93 -2.87
CA LEU A 45 -10.72 -13.67 -3.61
C LEU A 45 -10.21 -13.72 -5.06
N GLY A 46 -9.49 -14.78 -5.43
CA GLY A 46 -8.95 -15.00 -6.77
C GLY A 46 -8.15 -13.79 -7.28
N GLY A 47 -8.43 -13.35 -8.50
CA GLY A 47 -7.72 -12.23 -9.14
C GLY A 47 -7.97 -10.85 -8.53
N ALA A 48 -8.84 -10.71 -7.52
CA ALA A 48 -9.13 -9.42 -6.90
C ALA A 48 -7.89 -8.79 -6.25
N ILE A 49 -7.05 -9.59 -5.59
CA ILE A 49 -5.81 -9.13 -4.94
C ILE A 49 -4.91 -8.37 -5.94
N ALA A 50 -4.64 -8.96 -7.11
CA ALA A 50 -3.81 -8.35 -8.13
C ALA A 50 -4.38 -7.02 -8.69
N ARG A 51 -5.70 -6.84 -8.62
CA ARG A 51 -6.37 -5.57 -9.00
C ARG A 51 -6.25 -4.53 -7.91
N TRP A 52 -6.49 -4.91 -6.66
CA TRP A 52 -6.41 -4.04 -5.48
C TRP A 52 -5.00 -3.50 -5.24
N GLU A 53 -3.97 -4.31 -5.49
CA GLU A 53 -2.58 -3.86 -5.48
C GLU A 53 -2.30 -2.74 -6.49
N LYS A 54 -3.10 -2.62 -7.54
CA LYS A 54 -3.01 -1.60 -8.58
C LYS A 54 -4.04 -0.48 -8.40
N PHE A 55 -4.62 -0.35 -7.20
CA PHE A 55 -5.70 0.60 -6.89
C PHE A 55 -6.97 0.46 -7.75
N ARG A 56 -7.19 -0.72 -8.35
CA ARG A 56 -8.38 -1.01 -9.15
C ARG A 56 -9.48 -1.57 -8.25
N PHE A 57 -10.15 -0.67 -7.54
CA PHE A 57 -11.24 -0.95 -6.61
C PHE A 57 -12.63 -0.74 -7.26
N ASN A 58 -12.80 -1.05 -8.55
CA ASN A 58 -14.12 -0.98 -9.19
C ASN A 58 -14.54 -2.38 -9.68
N PRO A 59 -15.57 -3.01 -9.08
CA PRO A 59 -16.33 -2.52 -7.92
C PRO A 59 -15.46 -2.46 -6.64
N PRO A 60 -15.85 -1.63 -5.64
CA PRO A 60 -15.14 -1.56 -4.37
C PRO A 60 -15.19 -2.92 -3.65
N PRO A 61 -14.16 -3.28 -2.86
CA PRO A 61 -14.20 -4.48 -2.03
C PRO A 61 -15.47 -4.48 -1.17
N SER A 62 -16.22 -5.58 -1.18
CA SER A 62 -17.37 -5.74 -0.28
C SER A 62 -16.90 -6.07 1.14
N ARG A 63 -17.77 -5.85 2.13
CA ARG A 63 -17.47 -6.21 3.52
C ARG A 63 -17.05 -7.68 3.68
N GLN A 64 -17.82 -8.59 3.08
CA GLN A 64 -17.51 -10.03 3.07
C GLN A 64 -16.12 -10.33 2.47
N GLN A 65 -15.72 -9.60 1.42
CA GLN A 65 -14.41 -9.78 0.82
C GLN A 65 -13.28 -9.27 1.74
N LEU A 66 -13.52 -8.17 2.47
CA LEU A 66 -12.58 -7.66 3.45
C LEU A 66 -12.45 -8.62 4.65
N GLU A 67 -13.54 -9.21 5.12
CA GLU A 67 -13.54 -10.22 6.20
C GLU A 67 -12.80 -11.51 5.79
N ALA A 68 -12.98 -11.95 4.54
CA ALA A 68 -12.24 -13.08 3.99
C ALA A 68 -10.73 -12.79 3.92
N LEU A 69 -10.35 -11.58 3.49
CA LEU A 69 -8.95 -11.14 3.51
C LEU A 69 -8.41 -11.03 4.94
N ALA A 70 -9.18 -10.41 5.84
CA ALA A 70 -8.86 -10.17 7.25
C ALA A 70 -8.46 -11.46 7.97
N THR A 71 -9.21 -12.53 7.74
CA THR A 71 -8.94 -13.87 8.31
C THR A 71 -7.56 -14.39 7.91
N VAL A 72 -7.12 -14.16 6.67
CA VAL A 72 -5.84 -14.65 6.16
C VAL A 72 -4.68 -13.77 6.60
N VAL A 73 -4.87 -12.44 6.61
CA VAL A 73 -3.80 -11.49 6.92
C VAL A 73 -3.69 -11.15 8.41
N GLY A 74 -4.63 -11.64 9.23
CA GLY A 74 -4.73 -11.40 10.67
C GLY A 74 -4.93 -9.93 11.05
N VAL A 75 -5.63 -9.18 10.21
CA VAL A 75 -5.95 -7.75 10.43
C VAL A 75 -7.45 -7.57 10.35
N ASP A 76 -8.01 -6.80 11.27
CA ASP A 76 -9.44 -6.52 11.29
C ASP A 76 -9.97 -5.90 9.98
N ALA A 77 -11.22 -6.23 9.61
CA ALA A 77 -11.82 -5.78 8.36
C ALA A 77 -12.06 -4.26 8.33
N ASP A 78 -12.39 -3.61 9.46
CA ASP A 78 -12.50 -2.15 9.55
C ASP A 78 -11.13 -1.51 9.32
N ARG A 79 -10.07 -2.15 9.83
CA ARG A 79 -8.71 -1.69 9.60
C ARG A 79 -8.30 -1.79 8.13
N LEU A 80 -8.70 -2.84 7.41
CA LEU A 80 -8.49 -2.95 5.97
C LEU A 80 -9.30 -1.92 5.18
N GLU A 81 -10.53 -1.62 5.62
CA GLU A 81 -11.38 -0.60 5.01
C GLU A 81 -10.77 0.80 5.09
N GLN A 82 -10.10 1.14 6.20
CA GLN A 82 -9.36 2.41 6.33
C GLN A 82 -8.22 2.59 5.33
N MET A 83 -7.76 1.51 4.67
CA MET A 83 -6.71 1.54 3.66
C MET A 83 -7.24 1.77 2.24
N LEU A 84 -8.57 1.85 2.09
CA LEU A 84 -9.29 2.15 0.85
C LEU A 84 -9.61 3.65 0.75
N PRO A 85 -9.93 4.16 -0.46
CA PRO A 85 -10.52 5.49 -0.57
C PRO A 85 -11.88 5.54 0.13
N PRO A 86 -12.19 6.62 0.87
CA PRO A 86 -13.53 6.84 1.40
C PRO A 86 -14.59 6.89 0.29
N ALA A 87 -15.83 6.62 0.64
CA ALA A 87 -16.95 6.66 -0.30
C ALA A 87 -17.02 8.03 -1.02
N GLY A 88 -17.17 8.00 -2.35
CA GLY A 88 -17.22 9.20 -3.19
C GLY A 88 -15.87 9.88 -3.46
N VAL A 89 -14.79 9.48 -2.79
CA VAL A 89 -13.46 10.08 -3.01
C VAL A 89 -12.78 9.43 -4.21
N GLY A 90 -12.63 10.21 -5.29
CA GLY A 90 -11.92 9.76 -6.48
C GLY A 90 -10.41 9.56 -6.24
N MET A 91 -9.86 8.51 -6.84
CA MET A 91 -8.42 8.19 -6.81
C MET A 91 -7.73 8.57 -8.12
N LYS A 92 -6.47 9.01 -8.03
CA LYS A 92 -5.50 8.98 -9.12
C LYS A 92 -4.83 7.59 -9.07
N ILE A 93 -5.11 6.75 -10.05
CA ILE A 93 -4.47 5.42 -10.14
C ILE A 93 -3.00 5.57 -10.52
N GLU A 94 -2.73 6.45 -11.48
CA GLU A 94 -1.40 6.89 -11.87
C GLU A 94 -1.36 8.43 -12.04
N PRO A 95 -0.18 9.06 -11.90
CA PRO A 95 1.06 8.46 -11.39
C PRO A 95 0.96 8.11 -9.89
N ILE A 96 1.80 7.19 -9.43
CA ILE A 96 1.95 6.92 -8.00
C ILE A 96 2.66 8.10 -7.37
N ARG A 97 2.12 8.61 -6.26
CA ARG A 97 2.64 9.79 -5.57
C ARG A 97 3.33 9.41 -4.26
N LEU A 98 4.35 10.17 -3.90
CA LEU A 98 5.19 9.97 -2.72
C LEU A 98 5.44 11.30 -2.03
N CYS A 99 5.26 11.34 -0.71
CA CYS A 99 5.91 12.34 0.13
C CYS A 99 7.11 11.65 0.81
N ALA A 100 8.33 12.02 0.44
CA ALA A 100 9.54 11.46 1.01
C ALA A 100 9.65 11.77 2.52
N ALA A 101 9.22 12.96 2.94
CA ALA A 101 9.26 13.36 4.35
C ALA A 101 8.32 12.52 5.22
N CYS A 102 7.10 12.24 4.76
CA CYS A 102 6.22 11.28 5.42
C CYS A 102 6.79 9.86 5.41
N TYR A 103 7.39 9.44 4.29
CA TYR A 103 7.96 8.09 4.17
C TYR A 103 9.13 7.88 5.15
N ALA A 104 9.93 8.92 5.39
CA ALA A 104 10.99 8.92 6.40
C ALA A 104 10.47 8.74 7.84
N GLN A 105 9.28 9.26 8.13
CA GLN A 105 8.63 9.11 9.44
C GLN A 105 7.96 7.74 9.61
N SER A 106 7.34 7.24 8.55
CA SER A 106 6.62 5.98 8.53
C SER A 106 6.76 5.39 7.13
N PRO A 107 7.56 4.31 6.94
CA PRO A 107 7.97 3.79 5.64
C PRO A 107 6.84 3.01 4.95
N CYS A 108 5.73 3.69 4.72
CA CYS A 108 4.60 3.20 3.96
C CYS A 108 4.07 4.24 2.99
N HIS A 109 3.53 3.76 1.88
CA HIS A 109 2.73 4.59 1.01
C HIS A 109 1.39 4.92 1.69
N LYS A 110 1.07 6.21 1.83
CA LYS A 110 -0.17 6.66 2.45
C LYS A 110 -1.30 6.75 1.41
N ILE A 111 -2.47 6.19 1.71
CA ILE A 111 -3.60 6.17 0.77
C ILE A 111 -4.03 7.58 0.32
N LYS A 112 -3.96 8.55 1.25
CA LYS A 112 -4.32 9.95 0.99
C LYS A 112 -3.50 10.60 -0.11
N TRP A 113 -2.28 10.13 -0.35
CA TRP A 113 -1.47 10.65 -1.45
C TRP A 113 -2.10 10.40 -2.80
N GLN A 114 -2.97 9.38 -2.96
CA GLN A 114 -3.61 9.07 -4.23
C GLN A 114 -4.99 9.69 -4.44
N PHE A 115 -5.57 10.39 -3.48
CA PHE A 115 -6.86 11.07 -3.71
C PHE A 115 -6.75 12.20 -4.73
N LYS A 116 -7.72 12.34 -5.63
CA LYS A 116 -7.74 13.40 -6.67
C LYS A 116 -7.68 14.81 -6.08
N VAL A 117 -8.27 14.99 -4.89
CA VAL A 117 -8.31 16.26 -4.14
C VAL A 117 -6.97 16.62 -3.49
N THR A 118 -6.07 15.66 -3.29
CA THR A 118 -4.78 15.91 -2.66
C THR A 118 -3.86 16.66 -3.60
N GLN A 119 -3.56 17.93 -3.27
CA GLN A 119 -2.65 18.80 -4.03
C GLN A 119 -1.19 18.69 -3.58
N GLY A 120 -0.97 18.35 -2.31
CA GLY A 120 0.35 18.28 -1.68
C GLY A 120 0.30 17.48 -0.38
N CYS A 121 1.43 17.34 0.30
CA CYS A 121 1.48 16.80 1.65
C CYS A 121 1.12 17.87 2.67
N ALA A 122 -0.09 17.80 3.24
CA ALA A 122 -0.54 18.72 4.28
C ALA A 122 0.34 18.68 5.56
N SER A 123 0.95 17.54 5.88
CA SER A 123 1.77 17.38 7.08
C SER A 123 3.13 18.07 7.00
N HIS A 124 3.64 18.31 5.79
CA HIS A 124 4.98 18.88 5.56
C HIS A 124 4.96 20.15 4.71
N ASN A 125 3.79 20.54 4.20
CA ASN A 125 3.64 21.57 3.17
C ASN A 125 4.53 21.37 1.94
N LEU A 126 4.70 20.12 1.51
CA LEU A 126 5.60 19.73 0.41
C LEU A 126 4.84 19.13 -0.77
N SER A 127 5.34 19.35 -1.98
CA SER A 127 4.80 18.79 -3.22
C SER A 127 4.99 17.28 -3.22
N LEU A 128 3.98 16.54 -3.70
CA LEU A 128 4.11 15.09 -3.84
C LEU A 128 4.91 14.77 -5.10
N LEU A 129 5.93 13.92 -4.97
CA LEU A 129 6.72 13.42 -6.09
C LEU A 129 5.90 12.36 -6.85
N SER A 130 5.91 12.41 -8.18
CA SER A 130 5.31 11.38 -9.06
C SER A 130 6.35 10.48 -9.74
N GLU A 131 7.62 10.84 -9.63
CA GLU A 131 8.76 10.16 -10.22
C GLU A 131 10.02 10.42 -9.38
N CYS A 132 11.04 9.59 -9.60
CA CYS A 132 12.33 9.75 -8.96
C CYS A 132 12.98 11.06 -9.42
N PRO A 133 13.34 11.97 -8.50
CA PRO A 133 13.89 13.28 -8.86
C PRO A 133 15.30 13.20 -9.45
N ASN A 134 16.01 12.08 -9.25
CA ASN A 134 17.35 11.86 -9.79
C ASN A 134 17.36 11.29 -11.22
N CYS A 135 16.46 10.35 -11.54
CA CYS A 135 16.50 9.64 -12.84
C CYS A 135 15.20 9.71 -13.67
N GLY A 136 14.17 10.43 -13.20
CA GLY A 136 12.88 10.59 -13.88
C GLY A 136 12.03 9.31 -13.95
N ALA A 137 12.45 8.21 -13.34
CA ALA A 137 11.68 6.97 -13.36
C ALA A 137 10.40 7.12 -12.52
N ARG A 138 9.22 6.86 -13.11
CA ARG A 138 7.95 6.82 -12.38
C ARG A 138 7.99 5.78 -11.26
N PHE A 139 7.35 6.08 -10.14
CA PHE A 139 7.20 5.12 -9.06
C PHE A 139 6.30 3.95 -9.49
N LYS A 140 6.73 2.72 -9.18
CA LYS A 140 5.90 1.52 -9.37
C LYS A 140 4.71 1.56 -8.40
N VAL A 141 3.73 0.68 -8.61
CA VAL A 141 2.63 0.53 -7.64
C VAL A 141 3.17 0.21 -6.24
N PRO A 142 2.56 0.72 -5.16
CA PRO A 142 3.11 0.58 -3.81
C PRO A 142 3.34 -0.86 -3.33
N ALA A 143 2.55 -1.81 -3.82
CA ALA A 143 2.78 -3.24 -3.58
C ALA A 143 4.17 -3.74 -3.99
N LEU A 144 4.84 -3.04 -4.93
CA LEU A 144 6.16 -3.37 -5.45
C LEU A 144 7.29 -2.53 -4.83
N TRP A 145 7.00 -1.67 -3.85
CA TRP A 145 8.04 -0.91 -3.16
C TRP A 145 8.79 -1.85 -2.22
N MET A 146 9.98 -2.27 -2.66
CA MET A 146 10.95 -3.01 -1.86
C MET A 146 11.92 -1.98 -1.26
N ASP A 147 12.12 -2.03 0.06
CA ASP A 147 13.13 -1.26 0.81
C ASP A 147 13.13 0.27 0.61
N GLY A 148 12.06 0.81 0.01
CA GLY A 148 11.85 2.24 -0.15
C GLY A 148 12.86 2.92 -1.07
N TRP A 149 13.19 2.33 -2.22
CA TRP A 149 14.12 2.94 -3.19
C TRP A 149 13.55 3.08 -4.61
N CYS A 150 14.21 3.91 -5.41
CA CYS A 150 13.95 3.96 -6.84
C CYS A 150 14.37 2.63 -7.50
N HIS A 151 13.44 1.99 -8.20
CA HIS A 151 13.71 0.74 -8.93
C HIS A 151 14.76 0.83 -10.07
N ARG A 152 15.21 2.04 -10.43
CA ARG A 152 16.14 2.28 -11.54
C ARG A 152 17.51 2.75 -11.07
N CYS A 153 17.57 3.79 -10.23
CA CYS A 153 18.84 4.37 -9.77
C CYS A 153 19.13 4.12 -8.29
N PHE A 154 18.28 3.35 -7.60
CA PHE A 154 18.44 2.97 -6.20
C PHE A 154 18.49 4.10 -5.17
N LEU A 155 18.28 5.36 -5.58
CA LEU A 155 18.11 6.48 -4.65
C LEU A 155 17.00 6.15 -3.64
N ASN A 156 17.31 6.26 -2.35
CA ASN A 156 16.35 5.97 -1.30
C ASN A 156 15.24 7.03 -1.29
N PHE A 157 14.02 6.63 -1.03
CA PHE A 157 12.88 7.53 -0.91
C PHE A 157 13.09 8.56 0.18
N VAL A 158 13.76 8.23 1.29
CA VAL A 158 14.08 9.17 2.37
C VAL A 158 15.03 10.27 1.89
N GLU A 159 15.97 9.96 1.01
CA GLU A 159 16.90 10.95 0.43
C GLU A 159 16.20 11.91 -0.52
N MET A 160 15.02 11.53 -1.05
CA MET A 160 14.25 12.37 -1.97
C MET A 160 13.62 13.60 -1.28
N VAL A 161 13.67 13.70 0.05
CA VAL A 161 13.17 14.88 0.80
C VAL A 161 13.79 16.18 0.28
N GLY A 162 15.09 16.18 0.00
CA GLY A 162 15.81 17.38 -0.48
C GLY A 162 15.36 17.89 -1.85
N TYR A 163 14.54 17.11 -2.59
CA TYR A 163 14.04 17.46 -3.91
C TYR A 163 12.57 17.91 -3.89
N GLN A 164 11.87 17.77 -2.77
CA GLN A 164 10.49 18.22 -2.64
C GLN A 164 10.43 19.75 -2.48
N LYS A 165 9.46 20.38 -3.12
CA LYS A 165 9.27 21.85 -3.08
C LYS A 165 8.12 22.19 -2.14
N LEU A 166 8.11 23.41 -1.59
CA LEU A 166 6.95 23.91 -0.85
C LEU A 166 5.73 24.02 -1.77
N VAL A 167 4.55 23.75 -1.22
CA VAL A 167 3.23 23.93 -1.86
C VAL A 167 2.64 25.27 -1.46
#